data_AF-E0S9T9-F1
#
_entry.id   AF-E0S9T9-F1
#
_cell.length_a   1.000
_cell.length_b   1.000
_cell.length_c   1.000
_cell.angle_alpha   90.00
_cell.angle_beta   90.00
_cell.angle_gamma   90.00
#
_symmetry.space_group_name_H-M   'P 1'
#
loop_
_entity.id
_entity.type
_entity.pdbx_description
1 polymer ?
#
loop_
_entity_poly.entity_id
_entity_poly.type
_entity_poly.pdbx_seq_one_letter_code
_entity_poly.pdbx_strand_id
1 'polypeptide(L)'
;MESLILWDGRSICGLKKIPKTILIVDEYNTITPEKKSKIKDSVAEMDIDFEEEATRYSLVILCNTVLRFNLKNPLVLAECEIWFTRKTFSSKVFEDALIHYSECEIRNGV
;
A
#
# COMPACT_ATOMS: atom_id res chain seq x y z
N MET A 1 -13.13 -16.89 -4.77
CA MET A 1 -12.35 -15.66 -4.60
C MET A 1 -11.65 -15.81 -3.28
N GLU A 2 -10.34 -15.98 -3.29
CA GLU A 2 -9.56 -16.31 -2.10
C GLU A 2 -9.54 -15.12 -1.14
N SER A 3 -9.63 -15.41 0.16
CA SER A 3 -9.57 -14.39 1.21
C SER A 3 -8.11 -14.04 1.48
N LEU A 4 -7.75 -12.75 1.47
CA LEU A 4 -6.41 -12.30 1.85
C LEU A 4 -6.31 -12.24 3.37
N ILE A 5 -5.33 -12.93 3.96
CA ILE A 5 -5.10 -12.92 5.41
C ILE A 5 -3.91 -12.00 5.70
N LEU A 6 -4.12 -11.00 6.55
CA LEU A 6 -3.09 -10.07 6.99
C LEU A 6 -2.27 -10.63 8.15
N TRP A 7 -1.11 -10.01 8.41
CA TRP A 7 -0.15 -10.41 9.45
C TRP A 7 -0.68 -10.36 10.89
N ASP A 8 -1.86 -9.80 11.13
CA ASP A 8 -2.53 -9.78 12.44
C ASP A 8 -3.78 -10.68 12.50
N GLY A 9 -4.00 -11.52 11.49
CA GLY A 9 -5.11 -12.47 11.41
C GLY A 9 -6.40 -11.89 10.83
N ARG A 10 -6.44 -10.60 10.46
CA ARG A 10 -7.58 -10.05 9.72
C ARG A 10 -7.70 -10.70 8.35
N SER A 11 -8.92 -10.94 7.92
CA SER A 11 -9.23 -11.48 6.61
C SER A 11 -9.97 -10.43 5.78
N ILE A 12 -9.52 -10.24 4.54
CA ILE A 12 -10.16 -9.36 3.57
C ILE A 12 -10.78 -10.24 2.49
N CYS A 13 -12.07 -10.04 2.24
CA CYS A 13 -12.84 -10.80 1.27
C CYS A 13 -13.46 -9.86 0.23
N GLY A 14 -13.70 -10.37 -0.98
CA GLY A 14 -14.48 -9.65 -1.99
C GLY A 14 -13.72 -8.53 -2.72
N LEU A 15 -12.38 -8.53 -2.68
CA LEU A 15 -11.59 -7.61 -3.48
C LEU A 15 -11.76 -7.94 -4.97
N LYS A 16 -12.19 -6.94 -5.75
CA LYS A 16 -12.34 -7.02 -7.21
C LYS A 16 -10.99 -7.02 -7.93
N LYS A 17 -10.00 -6.33 -7.34
CA LYS A 17 -8.62 -6.24 -7.82
C LYS A 17 -7.66 -5.91 -6.67
N ILE A 18 -6.40 -6.28 -6.86
CA ILE A 18 -5.32 -6.02 -5.91
C ILE A 18 -4.19 -5.21 -6.58
N PRO A 19 -3.49 -4.33 -5.83
CA PRO A 19 -2.32 -3.64 -6.34
C PRO A 19 -1.13 -4.60 -6.49
N LYS A 20 -0.30 -4.42 -7.51
CA LYS A 20 0.91 -5.25 -7.71
C LYS A 20 2.08 -4.78 -6.87
N THR A 21 2.28 -3.47 -6.82
CA THR A 21 3.37 -2.84 -6.06
C THR A 21 2.79 -1.74 -5.19
N ILE A 22 3.09 -1.78 -3.89
CA ILE A 22 2.59 -0.84 -2.89
C ILE A 22 3.76 -0.11 -2.26
N LEU A 23 3.73 1.22 -2.29
CA LEU A 23 4.61 2.03 -1.45
C LEU A 23 3.92 2.34 -0.12
N ILE A 24 4.58 2.08 1.00
CA ILE A 24 4.10 2.50 2.32
C ILE A 24 5.06 3.56 2.87
N VAL A 25 4.56 4.79 2.99
CA VAL A 25 5.32 5.90 3.52
C VAL A 25 4.92 6.18 4.96
N ASP A 26 5.89 6.09 5.86
CA ASP A 26 5.76 6.44 7.26
C ASP A 26 7.01 7.17 7.78
N GLU A 27 7.03 8.50 7.65
CA GLU A 27 8.17 9.35 8.10
C GLU A 27 8.45 9.24 9.61
N TYR A 28 7.51 8.72 10.42
CA TYR A 28 7.68 8.57 11.85
C TYR A 28 8.34 7.24 12.26
N ASN A 29 8.74 6.40 11.30
CA ASN A 29 9.40 5.11 11.53
C ASN A 29 8.65 4.21 12.54
N THR A 30 7.32 4.21 12.49
CA THR A 30 6.47 3.38 13.38
C THR A 30 6.43 1.91 12.95
N ILE A 31 6.97 1.60 11.77
CA ILE A 31 7.07 0.24 11.23
C ILE A 31 8.48 -0.28 11.45
N THR A 32 8.65 -1.14 12.45
CA THR A 32 9.95 -1.77 12.74
C THR A 32 10.35 -2.75 11.63
N PRO A 33 11.66 -3.06 11.47
CA PRO A 33 12.13 -4.02 10.46
C PRO A 33 11.46 -5.40 10.55
N GLU A 34 11.20 -5.90 11.77
CA GLU A 34 10.51 -7.18 11.98
C GLU A 34 9.06 -7.13 11.47
N LYS A 35 8.40 -5.98 11.67
CA LYS A 35 7.05 -5.74 11.17
C LYS A 35 7.06 -5.64 9.64
N LYS A 36 8.05 -4.99 9.03
CA LYS A 36 8.23 -4.94 7.57
C LYS A 36 8.32 -6.35 6.97
N SER A 37 9.13 -7.24 7.56
CA SER A 37 9.24 -8.65 7.13
C SER A 37 7.89 -9.37 7.24
N LYS A 38 7.22 -9.31 8.39
CA LYS A 38 5.91 -9.96 8.58
C LYS A 38 4.86 -9.51 7.56
N ILE A 39 4.85 -8.22 7.23
CA ILE A 39 3.95 -7.67 6.20
C ILE A 39 4.27 -8.34 4.86
N LYS A 40 5.53 -8.26 4.41
CA LYS A 40 5.98 -8.85 3.14
C LYS A 40 5.66 -10.34 3.03
N ASP A 41 5.92 -11.09 4.10
CA ASP A 41 5.67 -12.54 4.15
C ASP A 41 4.17 -12.88 4.10
N SER A 42 3.30 -12.00 4.62
CA SER A 42 1.85 -12.24 4.67
C SER A 42 1.12 -11.91 3.37
N VAL A 43 1.69 -11.04 2.52
CA VAL A 43 1.06 -10.62 1.26
C VAL A 43 1.96 -10.93 0.06
N ALA A 44 2.35 -12.20 -0.09
CA ALA A 44 3.33 -12.65 -1.09
C ALA A 44 2.98 -12.32 -2.57
N GLU A 45 1.70 -12.06 -2.87
CA GLU A 45 1.25 -11.65 -4.22
C GLU A 45 1.47 -10.15 -4.51
N MET A 46 1.83 -9.35 -3.49
CA MET A 46 2.04 -7.91 -3.59
C MET A 46 3.49 -7.58 -3.23
N ASP A 47 4.13 -6.77 -4.06
CA ASP A 47 5.45 -6.23 -3.77
C ASP A 47 5.32 -5.00 -2.87
N ILE A 48 5.82 -5.10 -1.64
CA ILE A 48 5.72 -4.04 -0.64
C ILE A 48 7.05 -3.29 -0.54
N ASP A 49 7.02 -2.03 -0.93
CA ASP A 49 8.14 -1.12 -0.82
C ASP A 49 7.99 -0.21 0.40
N PHE A 50 9.06 -0.12 1.18
CA PHE A 50 9.20 0.80 2.32
C PHE A 50 10.36 1.78 2.14
N GLU A 51 11.12 1.65 1.05
CA GLU A 51 12.40 2.32 0.81
C GLU A 51 12.38 3.20 -0.46
N GLU A 52 11.23 3.30 -1.14
CA GLU A 52 11.01 4.18 -2.31
C GLU A 52 11.90 3.80 -3.52
N GLU A 53 12.14 2.52 -3.73
CA GLU A 53 13.06 2.00 -4.76
C GLU A 53 12.36 1.51 -6.04
N ALA A 54 11.07 1.18 -5.97
CA ALA A 54 10.37 0.63 -7.12
C ALA A 54 10.21 1.66 -8.26
N THR A 55 10.19 1.15 -9.48
CA THR A 55 10.07 1.95 -10.71
C THR A 55 8.63 2.23 -11.12
N ARG A 56 7.64 1.65 -10.42
CA ARG A 56 6.21 1.88 -10.64
C ARG A 56 5.41 1.42 -9.41
N TYR A 57 4.42 2.21 -9.03
CA TYR A 57 3.48 1.84 -7.96
C TYR A 57 2.07 1.67 -8.51
N SER A 58 1.34 0.70 -7.97
CA SER A 58 -0.10 0.59 -8.16
C SER A 58 -0.85 1.37 -7.07
N LEU A 59 -0.33 1.32 -5.84
CA LEU A 59 -0.93 1.99 -4.68
C LEU A 59 0.18 2.63 -3.83
N VAL A 60 -0.04 3.86 -3.38
CA VAL A 60 0.79 4.54 -2.38
C VAL A 60 -0.05 4.77 -1.13
N ILE A 61 0.45 4.35 0.03
CA ILE A 61 -0.20 4.52 1.33
C ILE A 61 0.61 5.54 2.11
N LEU A 62 0.06 6.74 2.27
CA LEU A 62 0.64 7.84 3.04
C LEU A 62 0.04 7.86 4.45
N CYS A 63 0.84 7.49 5.45
CA CYS A 63 0.40 7.44 6.85
C CYS A 63 0.73 8.72 7.62
N ASN A 64 0.15 8.87 8.82
CA ASN A 64 0.51 9.90 9.79
C ASN A 64 0.51 11.34 9.23
N THR A 65 -0.38 11.67 8.30
CA THR A 65 -0.45 13.01 7.68
C THR A 65 0.82 13.38 6.90
N VAL A 66 1.59 12.39 6.45
CA VAL A 66 2.72 12.62 5.55
C VAL A 66 2.18 13.14 4.22
N LEU A 67 2.59 14.36 3.86
CA LEU A 67 2.20 15.05 2.62
C LEU A 67 3.33 15.10 1.58
N ARG A 68 4.49 14.50 1.89
CA ARG A 68 5.68 14.52 1.04
C ARG A 68 6.38 13.16 1.09
N PHE A 69 7.03 12.78 0.00
CA PHE A 69 7.90 11.61 -0.11
C PHE A 69 8.83 11.85 -1.31
N ASN A 70 10.00 11.22 -1.33
CA ASN A 70 11.12 11.60 -2.20
C ASN A 70 11.37 10.55 -3.28
N LEU A 71 10.68 10.70 -4.40
CA LEU A 71 10.86 9.80 -5.53
C LEU A 71 12.05 10.20 -6.40
N LYS A 72 12.83 9.20 -6.82
CA LYS A 72 13.88 9.38 -7.84
C LYS A 72 13.32 9.83 -9.19
N ASN A 73 12.10 9.38 -9.51
CA ASN A 73 11.40 9.73 -10.75
C ASN A 73 9.90 9.92 -10.43
N PRO A 74 9.30 11.10 -10.69
CA PRO A 74 7.88 11.33 -10.40
C PRO A 74 6.94 10.53 -11.31
N LEU A 75 7.39 10.10 -12.50
CA LEU A 75 6.56 9.33 -13.43
C LEU A 75 6.16 7.94 -12.89
N VAL A 76 6.83 7.46 -11.84
CA VAL A 76 6.46 6.20 -11.16
C VAL A 76 5.07 6.25 -10.52
N LEU A 77 4.51 7.46 -10.35
CA LEU A 77 3.17 7.70 -9.81
C LEU A 77 2.10 7.94 -10.89
N ALA A 78 2.47 8.01 -12.17
CA ALA A 78 1.57 8.47 -13.23
C ALA A 78 0.25 7.70 -13.32
N GLU A 79 0.24 6.45 -12.84
CA GLU A 79 -0.90 5.54 -12.88
C GLU A 79 -1.22 4.94 -11.50
N CYS A 80 -0.64 5.50 -10.43
CA CYS A 80 -0.83 4.97 -9.08
C CYS A 80 -2.06 5.59 -8.43
N GLU A 81 -2.75 4.81 -7.61
CA GLU A 81 -3.70 5.34 -6.65
C GLU A 81 -2.98 5.78 -5.37
N ILE A 82 -3.42 6.88 -4.77
CA ILE A 82 -2.83 7.41 -3.53
C ILE A 82 -3.87 7.37 -2.42
N TRP A 83 -3.65 6.53 -1.43
CA TRP A 83 -4.43 6.50 -0.19
C TRP A 83 -3.74 7.31 0.89
N PHE A 84 -4.39 8.40 1.29
CA PHE A 84 -3.90 9.28 2.35
C PHE A 84 -4.68 9.04 3.65
N THR A 85 -3.96 8.90 4.77
CA THR A 85 -4.57 8.79 6.09
C THR A 85 -3.79 9.53 7.17
N ARG A 86 -4.52 10.02 8.17
CA ARG A 86 -3.94 10.62 9.39
C ARG A 86 -3.51 9.57 10.41
N LYS A 87 -3.89 8.30 10.19
CA LYS A 87 -3.64 7.19 11.13
C LYS A 87 -2.23 6.64 10.94
N THR A 88 -1.69 6.06 12.02
CA THR A 88 -0.46 5.26 11.98
C THR A 88 -0.67 3.96 11.21
N PHE A 89 0.39 3.49 10.54
CA PHE A 89 0.31 2.29 9.73
C PHE A 89 -0.09 1.05 10.56
N SER A 90 -1.16 0.40 10.14
CA SER A 90 -1.73 -0.79 10.77
C SER A 90 -2.38 -1.66 9.70
N SER A 91 -2.67 -2.91 10.05
CA SER A 91 -3.44 -3.84 9.22
C SER A 91 -4.79 -3.26 8.81
N LYS A 92 -5.46 -2.50 9.69
CA LYS A 92 -6.72 -1.82 9.33
C LYS A 92 -6.53 -0.74 8.29
N VAL A 93 -5.47 0.07 8.41
CA VAL A 93 -5.12 1.08 7.40
C VAL A 93 -4.81 0.42 6.06
N PHE A 94 -4.09 -0.69 6.08
CA PHE A 94 -3.76 -1.47 4.89
C PHE A 94 -5.01 -2.07 4.24
N GLU A 95 -5.90 -2.68 5.03
CA GLU A 95 -7.20 -3.18 4.60
C GLU A 95 -8.05 -2.09 3.95
N ASP A 96 -8.19 -0.94 4.62
CA ASP A 96 -8.97 0.19 4.11
C ASP A 96 -8.42 0.68 2.76
N ALA A 97 -7.09 0.74 2.62
CA ALA A 97 -6.43 1.12 1.36
C ALA A 97 -6.64 0.09 0.24
N LEU A 98 -6.59 -1.21 0.55
CA LEU A 98 -6.85 -2.27 -0.43
C LEU A 98 -8.31 -2.27 -0.90
N ILE A 99 -9.26 -2.09 0.01
CA ILE A 99 -10.68 -1.97 -0.32
C ILE A 99 -10.89 -0.76 -1.23
N HIS A 100 -10.29 0.39 -0.88
CA HIS A 100 -10.36 1.58 -1.72
C HIS A 100 -9.82 1.33 -3.12
N TYR A 101 -8.58 0.81 -3.24
CA TYR A 101 -7.98 0.47 -4.52
C TYR A 101 -8.85 -0.48 -5.35
N SER A 102 -9.42 -1.50 -4.71
CA SER A 102 -10.29 -2.49 -5.34
C SER A 102 -11.51 -1.87 -6.02
N GLU A 103 -12.06 -0.81 -5.43
CA GLU A 103 -13.26 -0.11 -5.94
C GLU A 103 -12.94 0.99 -6.95
N CYS A 104 -11.72 1.50 -7.02
CA CYS A 104 -11.35 2.56 -7.96
C CYS A 104 -11.53 2.12 -9.42
N GLU A 105 -11.89 3.06 -10.30
CA GLU A 105 -11.76 2.86 -11.75
C GLU A 105 -10.48 3.55 -12.22
N ILE A 106 -9.45 2.76 -12.52
CA ILE A 106 -8.15 3.28 -12.97
C ILE A 106 -8.23 3.47 -14.47
N ARG A 107 -8.47 4.70 -14.91
CA ARG A 107 -8.67 5.06 -16.32
C ARG A 107 -7.44 5.65 -16.99
N ASN A 108 -6.49 6.16 -16.22
CA ASN A 108 -5.22 6.72 -16.72
C ASN A 108 -5.37 7.68 -17.93
N GLY A 109 -6.47 8.44 -17.98
CA GLY A 109 -6.75 9.41 -19.05
C GLY A 109 -7.52 8.87 -20.26
N VAL A 110 -8.07 7.65 -20.21
CA VAL A 110 -8.87 7.02 -21.28
C VAL A 110 -10.36 6.93 -20.92
#